data_AF-A0A3D5J4U6-F1
#
_entry.id   AF-A0A3D5J4U6-F1
#
_cell.length_a   1.000
_cell.length_b   1.000
_cell.length_c   1.000
_cell.angle_alpha   90.00
_cell.angle_beta   90.00
_cell.angle_gamma   90.00
#
_symmetry.space_group_name_H-M   'P 1'
#
loop_
_entity.id
_entity.type
_entity.pdbx_description
1 polymer ?
#
loop_
_entity_poly.entity_id
_entity_poly.type
_entity_poly.pdbx_seq_one_letter_code
_entity_poly.pdbx_strand_id
1 'polypeptide(L)'
;MAEEKEAAAEIENQEWLDSLRWVLQNESKERVEEILKLLRAEAQKHGVKSDLPLTTPYINTISPEDEEQYPGDIEIEEKILA
;
A
#
# COMPACT_ATOMS: atom_id res chain seq x y z
N MET A 1 -24.05 19.86 16.04
CA MET A 1 -24.15 20.01 14.58
C MET A 1 -22.81 19.87 13.85
N ALA A 2 -21.85 20.81 13.97
CA ALA A 2 -20.55 20.69 13.28
C ALA A 2 -19.63 19.65 13.97
N GLU A 3 -19.50 19.70 15.29
CA GLU A 3 -18.71 18.73 16.07
C GLU A 3 -19.25 17.29 15.96
N GLU A 4 -20.57 17.11 15.87
CA GLU A 4 -21.17 15.77 15.68
C GLU A 4 -20.86 15.18 14.30
N LYS A 5 -20.78 16.01 13.24
CA LYS A 5 -20.38 15.54 11.91
C LYS A 5 -18.91 15.14 11.86
N GLU A 6 -18.06 15.86 12.57
CA GLU A 6 -16.63 15.57 12.65
C GLU A 6 -16.37 14.27 13.43
N ALA A 7 -17.07 14.07 14.55
CA ALA A 7 -17.02 12.81 15.29
C ALA A 7 -17.56 11.63 14.47
N ALA A 8 -18.64 11.82 13.69
CA ALA A 8 -19.16 10.79 12.80
C ALA A 8 -18.18 10.44 11.68
N ALA A 9 -17.49 11.42 11.10
CA ALA A 9 -16.47 11.19 10.07
C ALA A 9 -15.26 10.42 10.62
N GLU A 10 -14.83 10.70 11.85
CA GLU A 10 -13.75 9.95 12.50
C GLU A 10 -14.13 8.49 12.71
N ILE A 11 -15.35 8.22 13.18
CA ILE A 11 -15.85 6.85 13.36
C ILE A 11 -15.92 6.13 12.01
N GLU A 12 -16.49 6.76 10.98
CA GLU A 12 -16.56 6.19 9.63
C GLU A 12 -15.16 5.85 9.10
N ASN A 13 -14.18 6.75 9.27
CA ASN A 13 -12.79 6.49 8.87
C ASN A 13 -12.22 5.25 9.57
N GLN A 14 -12.47 5.08 10.87
CA GLN A 14 -12.01 3.89 11.59
C GLN A 14 -12.68 2.62 11.09
N GLU A 15 -13.99 2.64 10.82
CA GLU A 15 -14.72 1.48 10.29
C GLU A 15 -14.19 1.03 8.91
N TRP A 16 -13.87 1.98 8.03
CA TRP A 16 -13.25 1.68 6.74
C TRP A 16 -11.84 1.11 6.90
N LEU A 17 -11.04 1.66 7.82
CA LEU A 17 -9.68 1.14 8.10
C LEU A 17 -9.72 -0.26 8.70
N ASP A 18 -10.64 -0.53 9.62
CA ASP A 18 -10.83 -1.84 10.23
C ASP A 18 -11.31 -2.87 9.23
N SER A 19 -12.21 -2.49 8.31
CA SER A 19 -12.63 -3.34 7.21
C SER A 19 -11.45 -3.72 6.31
N LEU A 20 -10.59 -2.77 5.95
CA LEU A 20 -9.39 -3.05 5.16
C LEU A 20 -8.38 -3.95 5.90
N ARG A 21 -8.16 -3.70 7.20
CA ARG A 21 -7.30 -4.53 8.05
C ARG A 21 -7.81 -5.97 8.13
N TRP A 22 -9.11 -6.16 8.25
CA TRP A 22 -9.71 -7.48 8.28
C TRP A 22 -9.42 -8.25 6.98
N VAL A 23 -9.61 -7.62 5.81
CA VAL A 23 -9.29 -8.26 4.52
C VAL A 23 -7.80 -8.56 4.41
N LEU A 24 -6.92 -7.64 4.82
CA LEU A 24 -5.47 -7.87 4.83
C LEU A 24 -5.04 -9.07 5.68
N GLN A 25 -5.77 -9.37 6.76
CA GLN A 25 -5.44 -10.47 7.68
C GLN A 25 -6.06 -11.81 7.26
N ASN A 26 -7.21 -11.79 6.58
CA ASN A 26 -8.01 -12.99 6.34
C ASN A 26 -8.07 -13.43 4.87
N GLU A 27 -7.70 -12.56 3.93
CA GLU A 27 -7.79 -12.80 2.49
C GLU A 27 -6.42 -12.66 1.81
N SER A 28 -6.36 -13.00 0.52
CA SER A 28 -5.11 -12.91 -0.26
C SER A 28 -4.76 -11.45 -0.63
N LYS A 29 -3.48 -11.21 -0.93
CA LYS A 29 -2.99 -9.90 -1.39
C LYS A 29 -3.71 -9.43 -2.65
N GLU A 30 -3.99 -10.33 -3.58
CA GLU A 30 -4.70 -10.05 -4.83
C GLU A 30 -6.13 -9.55 -4.55
N ARG A 31 -6.79 -10.09 -3.51
CA ARG A 31 -8.13 -9.67 -3.12
C ARG A 31 -8.15 -8.24 -2.57
N VAL A 32 -7.15 -7.89 -1.76
CA VAL A 32 -6.98 -6.51 -1.25
C VAL A 32 -6.78 -5.54 -2.42
N GLU A 33 -5.91 -5.89 -3.37
CA GLU A 33 -5.67 -5.07 -4.56
C GLU A 33 -6.93 -4.88 -5.43
N GLU A 34 -7.74 -5.93 -5.59
CA GLU A 34 -9.00 -5.87 -6.31
C GLU A 34 -9.98 -4.89 -5.66
N ILE A 35 -10.17 -4.98 -4.34
CA ILE A 35 -11.06 -4.08 -3.60
C ILE A 35 -10.61 -2.62 -3.75
N LEU A 36 -9.31 -2.34 -3.60
CA LEU A 36 -8.77 -0.99 -3.76
C LEU A 36 -8.97 -0.45 -5.18
N LYS A 37 -8.83 -1.29 -6.21
CA LYS A 37 -9.12 -0.92 -7.60
C LYS A 37 -10.60 -0.58 -7.80
N LEU A 38 -11.51 -1.38 -7.25
CA LEU A 38 -12.96 -1.15 -7.34
C LEU A 38 -13.36 0.16 -6.65
N LEU A 39 -12.88 0.41 -5.43
CA LEU A 39 -13.17 1.65 -4.69
C LEU A 39 -12.66 2.88 -5.46
N ARG A 40 -11.43 2.80 -6.00
CA ARG A 40 -10.87 3.87 -6.83
C ARG A 40 -11.69 4.11 -8.09
N ALA A 41 -12.07 3.05 -8.80
CA ALA A 41 -12.88 3.16 -10.01
C ALA A 41 -14.24 3.81 -9.71
N GLU A 42 -14.88 3.45 -8.61
CA GLU A 42 -16.14 4.05 -8.19
C GLU A 42 -15.97 5.54 -7.85
N ALA A 43 -14.95 5.89 -7.06
CA ALA A 43 -14.64 7.29 -6.74
C ALA A 43 -14.40 8.13 -8.01
N GLN A 44 -13.66 7.58 -8.98
CA GLN A 44 -13.40 8.23 -10.27
C GLN A 44 -14.67 8.46 -11.09
N LYS A 45 -15.62 7.51 -11.10
CA LYS A 45 -16.93 7.69 -11.78
C LYS A 45 -17.70 8.88 -11.22
N HIS A 46 -17.57 9.14 -9.92
CA HIS A 46 -18.20 10.28 -9.24
C HIS A 46 -17.35 11.56 -9.27
N GLY A 47 -16.28 11.59 -10.08
CA GLY A 47 -15.44 12.79 -10.26
C GLY A 47 -14.48 13.07 -9.11
N VAL A 48 -14.32 12.15 -8.16
CA VAL A 48 -13.33 12.26 -7.09
C VAL A 48 -11.94 12.04 -7.70
N LYS A 49 -11.13 13.10 -7.71
CA LYS A 49 -9.73 13.00 -8.14
C LYS A 49 -8.94 12.29 -7.05
N SER A 50 -8.49 11.07 -7.34
CA SER A 50 -7.43 10.45 -6.57
C SER A 50 -6.12 11.10 -6.99
N ASP A 51 -5.49 11.91 -6.13
CA ASP A 51 -4.10 12.28 -6.31
C ASP A 51 -3.27 11.00 -6.18
N LEU A 52 -2.93 10.39 -7.33
CA LEU A 52 -1.87 9.40 -7.34
C LEU A 52 -0.60 10.17 -7.06
N PRO A 53 0.12 9.89 -5.96
CA PRO A 53 1.46 10.41 -5.86
C PRO A 53 2.21 9.88 -7.10
N LEU A 54 2.68 10.79 -7.95
CA LEU A 54 3.53 10.47 -9.12
C LEU A 54 4.85 9.80 -8.70
N THR A 55 5.08 9.74 -7.39
CA THR A 55 6.23 9.15 -6.72
C THR A 55 5.80 7.92 -5.93
N THR A 56 6.48 6.81 -6.14
CA THR A 56 6.44 5.69 -5.20
C THR A 56 7.08 6.10 -3.87
N PRO A 57 6.74 5.43 -2.76
CA PRO A 57 7.48 5.61 -1.51
C PRO A 57 8.98 5.41 -1.78
N TYR A 58 9.83 6.21 -1.12
CA TYR A 58 11.29 6.10 -1.22
C TYR A 58 11.80 4.92 -0.39
N ILE A 59 11.45 3.71 -0.82
CA ILE A 59 11.81 2.42 -0.22
C ILE A 59 12.15 1.44 -1.34
N ASN A 60 12.94 0.42 -1.04
CA ASN A 60 13.20 -0.66 -1.99
C ASN A 60 11.91 -1.43 -2.29
N THR A 61 11.65 -1.67 -3.57
CA THR A 61 10.45 -2.39 -4.03
C THR A 61 10.54 -3.89 -3.76
N ILE A 62 11.76 -4.44 -3.63
CA ILE A 62 12.02 -5.83 -3.32
C ILE A 62 12.24 -5.93 -1.81
N SER A 63 11.49 -6.82 -1.16
CA SER A 63 11.64 -7.08 0.28
C SER A 63 12.81 -8.04 0.53
N PRO A 64 13.42 -8.05 1.73
CA PRO A 64 14.53 -8.96 2.03
C PRO A 64 14.19 -10.46 1.88
N GLU A 65 12.91 -10.83 1.99
CA GLU A 65 12.41 -12.19 1.79
C GLU A 65 12.20 -12.56 0.32
N ASP A 66 12.00 -11.56 -0.54
CA ASP A 66 11.88 -11.70 -2.00
C ASP A 66 13.24 -11.54 -2.73
N GLU A 67 14.31 -11.16 -2.02
CA GLU A 67 15.64 -11.03 -2.59
C GLU A 67 16.20 -12.40 -3.00
N GLU A 68 16.57 -12.53 -4.27
CA GLU A 68 17.25 -13.73 -4.77
C GLU A 68 18.67 -13.83 -4.20
N GLN A 69 19.19 -15.06 -4.12
CA GLN A 69 20.56 -15.26 -3.68
C GLN A 69 21.53 -14.57 -4.64
N TYR A 70 22.42 -13.75 -4.08
CA TYR A 70 23.42 -13.04 -4.87
C TYR A 70 24.32 -14.05 -5.63
N PRO A 71 24.46 -13.93 -6.96
CA PRO A 71 25.14 -14.94 -7.76
C PRO A 71 26.67 -14.82 -7.76
N GLY A 72 27.21 -13.69 -7.28
CA GLY A 72 28.64 -13.38 -7.29
C GLY A 72 29.38 -13.71 -5.99
N ASP A 73 30.68 -13.47 -5.98
CA ASP A 73 31.53 -13.57 -4.80
C ASP A 73 31.85 -12.17 -4.29
N ILE A 74 31.16 -11.79 -3.22
CA ILE A 74 31.26 -10.47 -2.61
C ILE A 74 32.70 -10.17 -2.15
N GLU A 75 33.44 -11.19 -1.66
CA GLU A 75 34.81 -10.99 -1.18
C GLU A 75 35.79 -10.69 -2.31
N ILE A 76 35.56 -11.27 -3.50
CA ILE A 76 36.37 -10.99 -4.69
C ILE A 76 36.01 -9.61 -5.24
N GLU A 77 34.73 -9.28 -5.33
CA GLU A 77 34.24 -8.00 -5.85
C GLU A 77 34.72 -6.81 -5.01
N GLU A 78 34.66 -6.92 -3.68
CA GLU A 78 35.17 -5.88 -2.76
C GLU A 78 36.66 -5.60 -2.97
N LYS A 79 37.47 -6.64 -3.25
CA LYS A 79 38.91 -6.48 -3.51
C LYS A 79 39.22 -5.85 -4.87
N ILE A 80 38.33 -6.00 -5.86
CA ILE A 80 38.48 -5.41 -7.20
C ILE A 80 38.03 -3.95 -7.20
N LEU A 81 37.02 -3.60 -6.40
CA LEU A 81 36.46 -2.25 -6.33
C LEU A 81 37.28 -1.29 -5.44
N ALA A 82 38.15 -1.81 -4.57
CA ALA A 82 39.08 -1.05 -3.74
C ALA A 82 40.31 -0.54 -4.53
#